data_AF-A0A6B3M212-F1
#
_entry.id   AF-A0A6B3M212-F1
#
_cell.length_a   1.000
_cell.length_b   1.000
_cell.length_c   1.000
_cell.angle_alpha   90.00
_cell.angle_beta   90.00
_cell.angle_gamma   90.00
#
_symmetry.space_group_name_H-M   'P 1'
#
loop_
_entity.id
_entity.type
_entity.pdbx_description
1 polymer ?
#
loop_
_entity_poly.entity_id
_entity_poly.type
_entity_poly.pdbx_seq_one_letter_code
_entity_poly.pdbx_strand_id
1 'polypeptide(L)'
;MPYLTEAAKILATITKFATAKIIWADTEVADWDSPNPRLSLIQLLAEPTDINGDCAYVLDVLDKPELVTIFVNQIMANPNIEKVFHYAKCDLHYLGGKKQAKNVTCTFNLVKKLTQKKRCNPLKVSNKKLKTLAVELCQFSNVDAQEQTSDWGQRPLTEKQLKYAKMDTVYLAHVHRRLLELAAQRKVEKFQHIPFSVTHVRVALECPRLFYFGYRFRRKTMFVPSGKSVYLGSAFNDLSEQFVHIAQQEPQFCALFEPHPEQLQVEQIAAKMQELFYQFAFFPYLQTFMEKNPGRAEAVSQLWQELSKLIQRWAGLLLGNRRYCSSQEVIRKTFIIHEPGVEYNFSLANGTQQLLTRRLDSLAYDFENRRLYLVEYQTYKLPDKSAQLAQVALYSYMLREQLTLSINSVVCTIVPEWQELTFSQHQLAHTLHQLIPQTLQQMRQWAGWEHSQPNPPPPTSQAELLCDICPQRHKCQTFFVVGVKEGSRE
;
A
#
# COMPACT_ATOMS: atom_id res chain seq x y z
N MET A 1 39.36 -20.93 -12.10
CA MET A 1 38.45 -21.38 -11.02
C MET A 1 39.29 -21.88 -9.85
N PRO A 2 39.20 -21.30 -8.65
CA PRO A 2 39.93 -21.82 -7.51
C PRO A 2 39.17 -23.01 -6.89
N TYR A 3 39.48 -24.22 -7.36
CA TYR A 3 39.36 -25.44 -6.54
C TYR A 3 40.51 -25.41 -5.54
N LEU A 4 40.20 -25.36 -4.25
CA LEU A 4 41.17 -25.14 -3.18
C LEU A 4 41.29 -26.37 -2.30
N THR A 5 42.50 -26.94 -2.24
CA THR A 5 42.82 -28.12 -1.42
C THR A 5 43.70 -27.79 -0.21
N GLU A 6 44.55 -26.77 -0.33
CA GLU A 6 45.47 -26.32 0.72
C GLU A 6 44.74 -25.54 1.82
N ALA A 7 44.93 -25.96 3.08
CA ALA A 7 44.26 -25.37 4.24
C ALA A 7 44.48 -23.85 4.36
N ALA A 8 45.69 -23.35 4.09
CA ALA A 8 46.00 -21.92 4.14
C ALA A 8 45.18 -21.10 3.12
N LYS A 9 45.03 -21.61 1.89
CA LYS A 9 44.22 -20.96 0.84
C LYS A 9 42.73 -21.03 1.14
N ILE A 10 42.27 -22.14 1.73
CA ILE A 10 40.88 -22.28 2.19
C ILE A 10 40.60 -21.26 3.30
N LEU A 11 41.46 -21.15 4.31
CA LEU A 11 41.30 -20.18 5.41
C LEU A 11 41.27 -18.73 4.93
N ALA A 12 42.17 -18.37 4.02
CA ALA A 12 42.18 -17.04 3.40
C ALA A 12 40.87 -16.75 2.65
N THR A 13 40.35 -17.75 1.93
CA THR A 13 39.06 -17.65 1.23
C THR A 13 37.89 -17.50 2.20
N ILE A 14 37.85 -18.27 3.30
CA ILE A 14 36.81 -18.12 4.33
C ILE A 14 36.83 -16.69 4.88
N THR A 15 38.01 -16.17 5.20
CA THR A 15 38.18 -14.79 5.70
C THR A 15 37.68 -13.76 4.69
N LYS A 16 38.00 -13.95 3.40
CA LYS A 16 37.48 -13.10 2.31
C LYS A 16 35.95 -13.13 2.22
N PHE A 17 35.33 -14.31 2.30
CA PHE A 17 33.88 -14.44 2.21
C PHE A 17 33.17 -13.93 3.48
N ALA A 18 33.83 -13.90 4.63
CA ALA A 18 33.29 -13.33 5.87
C ALA A 18 32.97 -11.82 5.78
N THR A 19 33.47 -11.11 4.75
CA THR A 19 33.13 -9.70 4.49
C THR A 19 32.00 -9.52 3.46
N ALA A 20 31.48 -10.61 2.87
CA ALA A 20 30.41 -10.54 1.88
C ALA A 20 29.06 -10.20 2.53
N LYS A 21 28.18 -9.54 1.78
CA LYS A 21 26.79 -9.28 2.24
C LYS A 21 25.90 -10.50 2.08
N ILE A 22 26.07 -11.22 0.96
CA ILE A 22 25.29 -12.40 0.60
C ILE A 22 26.28 -13.45 0.10
N ILE A 23 26.06 -14.70 0.50
CA ILE A 23 26.79 -15.86 0.00
C ILE A 23 25.77 -16.89 -0.47
N TRP A 24 25.90 -17.31 -1.74
CA TRP A 24 25.25 -18.50 -2.26
C TRP A 24 26.17 -19.68 -2.03
N ALA A 25 25.68 -20.67 -1.29
CA ALA A 25 26.46 -21.82 -0.89
C ALA A 25 25.71 -23.12 -1.15
N ASP A 26 26.49 -24.17 -1.34
CA ASP A 26 26.02 -25.54 -1.42
C ASP A 26 27.06 -26.46 -0.77
N THR A 27 26.73 -27.74 -0.60
CA THR A 27 27.65 -28.75 -0.08
C THR A 27 27.59 -30.06 -0.84
N GLU A 28 28.72 -30.77 -0.91
CA GLU A 28 28.75 -32.17 -1.37
C GLU A 28 29.26 -33.09 -0.26
N VAL A 29 28.70 -34.29 -0.20
CA VAL A 29 28.89 -35.25 0.88
C VAL A 29 29.45 -36.55 0.33
N ALA A 30 30.58 -36.99 0.87
CA ALA A 30 31.16 -38.30 0.60
C ALA A 30 30.47 -39.38 1.45
N ASP A 31 30.43 -40.61 0.94
CA ASP A 31 29.92 -41.79 1.64
C ASP A 31 28.49 -41.59 2.18
N TRP A 32 27.61 -40.96 1.38
CA TRP A 32 26.28 -40.52 1.84
C TRP A 32 25.38 -41.67 2.34
N ASP A 33 25.59 -42.89 1.83
CA ASP A 33 24.85 -44.11 2.20
C ASP A 33 25.55 -44.90 3.34
N SER A 34 26.62 -44.36 3.92
CA SER A 34 27.31 -44.95 5.07
C SER A 34 26.76 -44.42 6.39
N PRO A 35 27.03 -45.10 7.53
CA PRO A 35 26.67 -44.60 8.85
C PRO A 35 27.36 -43.27 9.22
N ASN A 36 28.47 -42.93 8.57
CA ASN A 36 29.30 -41.77 8.89
C ASN A 36 29.60 -40.95 7.62
N PRO A 37 28.60 -40.29 7.02
CA PRO A 37 28.80 -39.45 5.85
C PRO A 37 29.70 -38.26 6.18
N ARG A 38 30.58 -37.89 5.25
CA ARG A 38 31.61 -36.88 5.48
C ARG A 38 31.39 -35.69 4.55
N LEU A 39 31.42 -34.48 5.10
CA LEU A 39 31.36 -33.27 4.28
C LEU A 39 32.63 -33.21 3.42
N SER A 40 32.44 -33.25 2.10
CA SER A 40 33.55 -33.31 1.14
C SER A 40 33.89 -31.93 0.61
N LEU A 41 32.88 -31.19 0.14
CA LEU A 41 33.06 -29.89 -0.48
C LEU A 41 32.12 -28.84 0.12
N ILE A 42 32.59 -27.59 0.15
CA ILE A 42 31.76 -26.40 0.34
C ILE A 42 31.95 -25.51 -0.89
N GLN A 43 30.87 -25.17 -1.57
CA GLN A 43 30.91 -24.25 -2.71
C GLN A 43 30.42 -22.87 -2.30
N LEU A 44 31.06 -21.82 -2.81
CA LEU A 44 30.77 -20.44 -2.46
C LEU A 44 30.75 -19.53 -3.67
N LEU A 45 29.75 -18.66 -3.73
CA LEU A 45 29.65 -17.55 -4.67
C LEU A 45 29.16 -16.29 -3.93
N ALA A 46 29.77 -15.15 -4.24
CA ALA A 46 29.35 -13.84 -3.73
C ALA A 46 29.06 -12.83 -4.86
N GLU A 47 29.27 -13.21 -6.12
CA GLU A 47 28.98 -12.39 -7.28
C GLU A 47 27.64 -12.83 -7.92
N PRO A 48 26.52 -12.11 -7.71
CA PRO A 48 25.20 -12.50 -8.20
C PRO A 48 25.08 -12.52 -9.73
N THR A 49 25.97 -11.82 -10.45
CA THR A 49 25.91 -11.69 -11.91
C THR A 49 26.79 -12.72 -12.64
N ASP A 50 27.50 -13.58 -11.91
CA ASP A 50 28.32 -14.61 -12.50
C ASP A 50 27.43 -15.64 -13.22
N ILE A 51 27.75 -15.93 -14.49
CA ILE A 51 27.01 -16.87 -15.34
C ILE A 51 27.86 -18.11 -15.63
N ASN A 52 29.18 -17.94 -15.72
CA ASN A 52 30.12 -19.00 -16.06
C ASN A 52 30.70 -19.66 -14.81
N GLY A 53 30.44 -19.11 -13.62
CA GLY A 53 30.95 -19.49 -12.30
C GLY A 53 32.43 -19.14 -12.09
N ASP A 54 32.98 -18.17 -12.84
CA ASP A 54 34.40 -17.81 -12.76
C ASP A 54 34.78 -17.21 -11.39
N CYS A 55 33.79 -16.66 -10.70
CA CYS A 55 33.88 -16.14 -9.35
C CYS A 55 33.51 -17.16 -8.27
N ALA A 56 33.11 -18.38 -8.64
CA ALA A 56 32.77 -19.44 -7.71
C ALA A 56 34.03 -20.14 -7.15
N TYR A 57 34.00 -20.47 -5.87
CA TYR A 57 35.05 -21.17 -5.14
C TYR A 57 34.54 -22.55 -4.73
N VAL A 58 35.39 -23.56 -4.88
CA VAL A 58 35.12 -24.93 -4.42
C VAL A 58 36.18 -25.27 -3.37
N LEU A 59 35.76 -25.39 -2.12
CA LEU A 59 36.65 -25.69 -0.99
C LEU A 59 36.63 -27.19 -0.72
N ASP A 60 37.79 -27.84 -0.83
CA ASP A 60 37.95 -29.25 -0.45
C ASP A 60 38.17 -29.38 1.06
N VAL A 61 37.12 -29.76 1.77
CA VAL A 61 37.09 -29.89 3.23
C VAL A 61 37.02 -31.33 3.70
N LEU A 62 37.18 -32.30 2.79
CA LEU A 62 37.18 -33.72 3.13
C LEU A 62 38.26 -34.00 4.17
N ASP A 63 37.86 -34.64 5.26
CA ASP A 63 38.71 -34.97 6.42
C ASP A 63 39.41 -33.75 7.08
N LYS A 64 38.84 -32.54 6.93
CA LYS A 64 39.35 -31.28 7.51
C LYS A 64 38.31 -30.60 8.43
N PRO A 65 37.90 -31.25 9.54
CA PRO A 65 36.84 -30.74 10.42
C PRO A 65 37.15 -29.37 11.06
N GLU A 66 38.42 -29.04 11.23
CA GLU A 66 38.88 -27.74 11.72
C GLU A 66 38.51 -26.60 10.76
N LEU A 67 38.65 -26.80 9.44
CA LEU A 67 38.27 -25.80 8.44
C LEU A 67 36.74 -25.61 8.40
N VAL A 68 35.98 -26.70 8.55
CA VAL A 68 34.51 -26.64 8.65
C VAL A 68 34.08 -25.86 9.89
N THR A 69 34.73 -26.11 11.04
CA THR A 69 34.45 -25.39 12.29
C THR A 69 34.72 -23.89 12.12
N ILE A 70 35.82 -23.51 11.48
CA ILE A 70 36.15 -22.10 11.19
C ILE A 70 35.10 -21.49 10.25
N PHE A 71 34.71 -22.20 9.18
CA PHE A 71 33.66 -21.76 8.26
C PHE A 71 32.34 -21.50 9.00
N VAL A 72 31.93 -22.42 9.88
CA VAL A 72 30.72 -22.27 10.68
C VAL A 72 30.79 -21.02 11.57
N ASN A 73 31.89 -20.83 12.29
CA ASN A 73 32.06 -19.72 13.21
C ASN A 73 32.12 -18.35 12.50
N GLN A 74 32.81 -18.26 11.37
CA GLN A 74 33.01 -16.98 10.68
C GLN A 74 31.86 -16.62 9.72
N ILE A 75 31.27 -17.60 9.05
CA ILE A 75 30.26 -17.36 8.01
C ILE A 75 28.86 -17.74 8.48
N MET A 76 28.66 -18.99 8.92
CA MET A 76 27.31 -19.48 9.23
C MET A 76 26.71 -18.78 10.46
N ALA A 77 27.51 -18.59 11.51
CA ALA A 77 27.09 -17.94 12.74
C ALA A 77 26.93 -16.41 12.61
N ASN A 78 27.53 -15.79 11.59
CA ASN A 78 27.51 -14.34 11.40
C ASN A 78 26.14 -13.85 10.89
N PRO A 79 25.37 -13.08 11.67
CA PRO A 79 24.03 -12.63 11.26
C PRO A 79 24.08 -11.55 10.16
N ASN A 80 25.21 -10.86 9.96
CA ASN A 80 25.34 -9.78 8.98
C ASN A 80 25.51 -10.29 7.55
N ILE A 81 25.79 -11.58 7.38
CA ILE A 81 25.90 -12.24 6.08
C ILE A 81 24.62 -13.03 5.84
N GLU A 82 23.93 -12.77 4.73
CA GLU A 82 22.85 -13.64 4.28
C GLU A 82 23.45 -14.89 3.61
N LYS A 83 23.08 -16.08 4.09
CA LYS A 83 23.47 -17.33 3.43
C LYS A 83 22.28 -17.92 2.69
N VAL A 84 22.43 -18.09 1.40
CA VAL A 84 21.38 -18.60 0.53
C VAL A 84 21.73 -20.03 0.15
N PHE A 85 20.78 -20.94 0.35
CA PHE A 85 20.87 -22.37 0.00
C PHE A 85 19.61 -22.80 -0.76
N HIS A 86 19.70 -23.89 -1.54
CA HIS A 86 18.52 -24.61 -2.02
C HIS A 86 18.27 -25.84 -1.16
N TYR A 87 17.09 -25.95 -0.54
CA TYR A 87 16.79 -27.07 0.37
C TYR A 87 17.78 -27.17 1.56
N ALA A 88 18.13 -26.03 2.15
CA ALA A 88 19.12 -25.82 3.21
C ALA A 88 19.15 -26.80 4.40
N LYS A 89 18.11 -27.61 4.62
CA LYS A 89 18.05 -28.53 5.78
C LYS A 89 19.23 -29.52 5.76
N CYS A 90 19.62 -30.00 4.57
CA CYS A 90 20.72 -30.95 4.42
C CYS A 90 22.07 -30.27 4.69
N ASP A 91 22.36 -29.15 4.04
CA ASP A 91 23.63 -28.43 4.21
C ASP A 91 23.84 -27.96 5.65
N LEU A 92 22.78 -27.41 6.26
CA LEU A 92 22.84 -26.95 7.64
C LEU A 92 23.15 -28.08 8.62
N HIS A 93 22.85 -29.35 8.30
CA HIS A 93 23.21 -30.47 9.17
C HIS A 93 24.73 -30.55 9.37
N TYR A 94 25.49 -30.37 8.29
CA TYR A 94 26.97 -30.40 8.29
C TYR A 94 27.60 -29.06 8.66
N LEU A 95 26.85 -27.96 8.53
CA LEU A 95 27.34 -26.59 8.75
C LEU A 95 26.83 -25.97 10.07
N GLY A 96 26.92 -26.71 11.17
CA GLY A 96 26.66 -26.22 12.54
C GLY A 96 25.19 -26.24 12.99
N GLY A 97 24.27 -26.70 12.14
CA GLY A 97 22.85 -26.85 12.44
C GLY A 97 22.07 -25.53 12.48
N LYS A 98 20.75 -25.66 12.59
CA LYS A 98 19.82 -24.52 12.69
C LYS A 98 20.06 -23.61 13.90
N LYS A 99 20.71 -24.11 14.95
CA LYS A 99 20.98 -23.33 16.17
C LYS A 99 22.08 -22.29 15.93
N GLN A 100 23.15 -22.69 15.26
CA GLN A 100 24.30 -21.82 15.01
C GLN A 100 24.10 -20.95 13.78
N ALA A 101 23.58 -21.51 12.68
CA ALA A 101 23.37 -20.76 11.44
C ALA A 101 22.37 -19.60 11.61
N LYS A 102 22.80 -18.37 11.33
CA LYS A 102 21.98 -17.15 11.38
C LYS A 102 21.74 -16.60 9.98
N ASN A 103 20.66 -15.85 9.77
CA ASN A 103 20.34 -15.18 8.50
C ASN A 103 20.44 -16.12 7.26
N VAL A 104 19.68 -17.22 7.30
CA VAL A 104 19.65 -18.21 6.22
C VAL A 104 18.39 -18.06 5.39
N THR A 105 18.56 -17.87 4.09
CA THR A 105 17.49 -17.89 3.09
C THR A 105 17.50 -19.22 2.35
N CYS A 106 16.33 -19.85 2.23
CA CYS A 106 16.16 -21.11 1.52
C CYS A 106 15.25 -20.91 0.30
N THR A 107 15.80 -21.04 -0.90
CA THR A 107 15.05 -20.81 -2.15
C THR A 107 13.91 -21.81 -2.34
N PHE A 108 14.08 -23.06 -1.88
CA PHE A 108 13.00 -24.04 -1.87
C PHE A 108 11.79 -23.60 -1.02
N ASN A 109 12.03 -22.90 0.10
CA ASN A 109 10.96 -22.34 0.92
C ASN A 109 10.29 -21.13 0.23
N LEU A 110 11.05 -20.31 -0.51
CA LEU A 110 10.50 -19.23 -1.34
C LEU A 110 9.57 -19.80 -2.42
N VAL A 111 10.00 -20.85 -3.13
CA VAL A 111 9.17 -21.58 -4.09
C VAL A 111 7.91 -22.13 -3.43
N LYS A 112 8.00 -22.77 -2.26
CA LYS A 112 6.81 -23.25 -1.53
C LYS A 112 5.83 -22.12 -1.20
N LYS A 113 6.31 -20.97 -0.72
CA LYS A 113 5.47 -19.80 -0.43
C LYS A 113 4.79 -19.27 -1.70
N LEU A 114 5.52 -19.18 -2.81
CA LEU A 114 4.96 -18.72 -4.09
C LEU A 114 3.93 -19.70 -4.68
N THR A 115 4.13 -21.00 -4.48
CA THR A 115 3.28 -22.07 -5.05
C THR A 115 2.14 -22.55 -4.12
N GLN A 116 1.99 -22.00 -2.91
CA GLN A 116 1.06 -22.52 -1.90
C GLN A 116 -0.43 -22.47 -2.32
N LYS A 117 -0.82 -21.55 -3.22
CA LYS A 117 -2.19 -21.44 -3.75
C LYS A 117 -2.21 -21.84 -5.22
N LYS A 118 -2.62 -23.07 -5.52
CA LYS A 118 -2.57 -23.70 -6.87
C LYS A 118 -3.22 -22.86 -7.98
N ARG A 119 -4.33 -22.17 -7.70
CA ARG A 119 -5.05 -21.32 -8.70
C ARG A 119 -4.25 -20.09 -9.16
N CYS A 120 -3.20 -19.71 -8.44
CA CYS A 120 -2.36 -18.53 -8.72
C CYS A 120 -0.88 -18.88 -8.57
N ASN A 121 -0.43 -19.99 -9.16
CA ASN A 121 0.99 -20.37 -9.17
C ASN A 121 1.71 -19.62 -10.29
N PRO A 122 2.53 -18.59 -9.99
CA PRO A 122 3.21 -17.80 -11.02
C PRO A 122 4.40 -18.54 -11.64
N LEU A 123 4.94 -19.56 -10.98
CA LEU A 123 6.18 -20.19 -11.40
C LEU A 123 5.99 -21.15 -12.58
N LYS A 124 4.84 -21.82 -12.66
CA LYS A 124 4.52 -22.85 -13.68
C LYS A 124 5.62 -23.91 -13.90
N VAL A 125 6.46 -24.14 -12.89
CA VAL A 125 7.59 -25.08 -12.98
C VAL A 125 7.17 -26.54 -12.83
N SER A 126 7.85 -27.44 -13.52
CA SER A 126 7.56 -28.88 -13.51
C SER A 126 7.86 -29.53 -12.15
N ASN A 127 8.94 -29.12 -11.49
CA ASN A 127 9.28 -29.51 -10.13
C ASN A 127 10.04 -28.40 -9.39
N LYS A 128 10.41 -28.65 -8.13
CA LYS A 128 11.00 -27.65 -7.23
C LYS A 128 12.51 -27.79 -7.03
N LYS A 129 13.19 -28.66 -7.79
CA LYS A 129 14.64 -28.87 -7.72
C LYS A 129 15.38 -27.66 -8.30
N LEU A 130 16.54 -27.32 -7.74
CA LEU A 130 17.35 -26.18 -8.18
C LEU A 130 17.56 -26.13 -9.70
N LYS A 131 17.97 -27.25 -10.30
CA LYS A 131 18.28 -27.36 -11.73
C LYS A 131 17.09 -27.11 -12.63
N THR A 132 15.94 -27.65 -12.24
CA THR A 132 14.67 -27.35 -12.93
C THR A 132 14.33 -25.86 -12.84
N LEU A 133 14.50 -25.25 -11.67
CA LEU A 133 14.28 -23.80 -11.53
C LEU A 133 15.27 -22.98 -12.36
N ALA A 134 16.53 -23.41 -12.46
CA ALA A 134 17.55 -22.72 -13.26
C ALA A 134 17.21 -22.74 -14.76
N VAL A 135 16.75 -23.88 -15.28
CA VAL A 135 16.31 -24.00 -16.67
C VAL A 135 15.01 -23.23 -16.90
N GLU A 136 13.96 -23.53 -16.14
CA GLU A 136 12.61 -23.07 -16.46
C GLU A 136 12.34 -21.62 -16.03
N LEU A 137 13.02 -21.10 -15.00
CA LEU A 137 12.84 -19.71 -14.55
C LEU A 137 13.95 -18.77 -15.02
N CYS A 138 15.16 -19.29 -15.27
CA CYS A 138 16.35 -18.48 -15.56
C CYS A 138 16.99 -18.79 -16.92
N GLN A 139 16.40 -19.70 -17.71
CA GLN A 139 16.83 -20.01 -19.08
C GLN A 139 18.26 -20.54 -19.21
N PHE A 140 18.80 -21.15 -18.15
CA PHE A 140 20.08 -21.87 -18.27
C PHE A 140 19.93 -23.07 -19.21
N SER A 141 20.87 -23.23 -20.12
CA SER A 141 20.99 -24.40 -21.01
C SER A 141 22.07 -25.35 -20.48
N ASN A 142 22.03 -26.61 -20.93
CA ASN A 142 23.04 -27.64 -20.63
C ASN A 142 23.31 -27.85 -19.13
N VAL A 143 22.26 -27.78 -18.31
CA VAL A 143 22.34 -28.00 -16.86
C VAL A 143 22.57 -29.49 -16.57
N ASP A 144 23.74 -29.80 -15.99
CA ASP A 144 24.13 -31.17 -15.68
C ASP A 144 23.48 -31.63 -14.37
N ALA A 145 22.71 -32.72 -14.42
CA ALA A 145 22.10 -33.37 -13.26
C ALA A 145 22.75 -34.71 -12.90
N GLN A 146 23.73 -35.19 -13.69
CA GLN A 146 24.27 -36.54 -13.59
C GLN A 146 25.23 -36.71 -12.41
N GLU A 147 25.98 -35.67 -12.02
CA GLU A 147 26.94 -35.78 -10.90
C GLU A 147 26.28 -35.67 -9.51
N GLN A 148 24.96 -35.59 -9.40
CA GLN A 148 24.26 -35.51 -8.10
C GLN A 148 24.57 -36.71 -7.19
N THR A 149 24.82 -37.88 -7.78
CA THR A 149 25.14 -39.13 -7.08
C THR A 149 26.57 -39.59 -7.35
N SER A 150 27.45 -38.66 -7.70
CA SER A 150 28.86 -38.94 -7.98
C SER A 150 29.60 -39.34 -6.69
N ASP A 151 30.76 -40.00 -6.82
CA ASP A 151 31.63 -40.27 -5.68
C ASP A 151 32.39 -39.00 -5.29
N TRP A 152 31.83 -38.25 -4.35
CA TRP A 152 32.45 -37.06 -3.80
C TRP A 152 33.59 -37.35 -2.81
N GLY A 153 33.83 -38.61 -2.43
CA GLY A 153 34.99 -39.04 -1.65
C GLY A 153 36.25 -39.24 -2.51
N GLN A 154 36.08 -39.45 -3.82
CA GLN A 154 37.18 -39.64 -4.76
C GLN A 154 38.13 -38.44 -4.82
N ARG A 155 39.44 -38.69 -4.87
CA ARG A 155 40.46 -37.71 -5.24
C ARG A 155 41.46 -38.28 -6.26
N PRO A 156 41.90 -37.50 -7.27
CA PRO A 156 41.43 -36.15 -7.59
C PRO A 156 39.98 -36.15 -8.12
N LEU A 157 39.28 -35.03 -7.93
CA LEU A 157 37.96 -34.83 -8.53
C LEU A 157 38.09 -34.66 -10.05
N THR A 158 37.10 -35.17 -10.78
CA THR A 158 37.04 -35.00 -12.24
C THR A 158 36.63 -33.57 -12.62
N GLU A 159 36.96 -33.15 -13.85
CA GLU A 159 36.53 -31.84 -14.36
C GLU A 159 35.00 -31.68 -14.37
N LYS A 160 34.27 -32.78 -14.59
CA LYS A 160 32.79 -32.78 -14.55
C LYS A 160 32.27 -32.50 -13.15
N GLN A 161 32.78 -33.19 -12.12
CA GLN A 161 32.45 -32.95 -10.72
C GLN A 161 32.75 -31.50 -10.30
N LEU A 162 33.93 -30.99 -10.68
CA LEU A 162 34.33 -29.62 -10.39
C LEU A 162 33.41 -28.59 -11.06
N LYS A 163 33.07 -28.80 -12.34
CA LYS A 163 32.14 -27.94 -13.07
C LYS A 163 30.74 -27.99 -12.45
N TYR A 164 30.24 -29.17 -12.13
CA TYR A 164 28.95 -29.37 -11.50
C TYR A 164 28.85 -28.61 -10.17
N ALA A 165 29.80 -28.86 -9.26
CA ALA A 165 29.82 -28.26 -7.92
C ALA A 165 29.82 -26.72 -8.00
N LYS A 166 30.66 -26.15 -8.87
CA LYS A 166 30.69 -24.70 -9.10
C LYS A 166 29.35 -24.15 -9.59
N MET A 167 28.74 -24.83 -10.57
CA MET A 167 27.54 -24.32 -11.22
C MET A 167 26.31 -24.34 -10.31
N ASP A 168 26.26 -25.19 -9.28
CA ASP A 168 25.11 -25.19 -8.36
C ASP A 168 24.98 -23.87 -7.59
N THR A 169 26.08 -23.24 -7.16
CA THR A 169 26.03 -21.89 -6.56
C THR A 169 25.64 -20.79 -7.55
N VAL A 170 26.02 -20.93 -8.82
CA VAL A 170 25.63 -20.02 -9.91
C VAL A 170 24.12 -20.10 -10.15
N TYR A 171 23.61 -21.31 -10.38
CA TYR A 171 22.18 -21.55 -10.54
C TYR A 171 21.39 -21.01 -9.34
N LEU A 172 21.90 -21.23 -8.13
CA LEU A 172 21.29 -20.76 -6.91
C LEU A 172 21.20 -19.24 -6.84
N ALA A 173 22.23 -18.51 -7.26
CA ALA A 173 22.22 -17.05 -7.29
C ALA A 173 21.14 -16.49 -8.22
N HIS A 174 21.08 -16.99 -9.45
CA HIS A 174 20.08 -16.55 -10.44
C HIS A 174 18.66 -16.94 -10.05
N VAL A 175 18.45 -18.17 -9.57
CA VAL A 175 17.15 -18.63 -9.09
C VAL A 175 16.70 -17.80 -7.88
N HIS A 176 17.60 -17.50 -6.93
CA HIS A 176 17.29 -16.65 -5.79
C HIS A 176 16.78 -15.28 -6.25
N ARG A 177 17.55 -14.59 -7.11
CA ARG A 177 17.18 -13.29 -7.67
C ARG A 177 15.83 -13.34 -8.36
N ARG A 178 15.62 -14.33 -9.23
CA ARG A 178 14.38 -14.48 -10.00
C ARG A 178 13.16 -14.73 -9.11
N LEU A 179 13.31 -15.52 -8.05
CA LEU A 179 12.22 -15.75 -7.08
C LEU A 179 11.86 -14.48 -6.30
N LEU A 180 12.85 -13.64 -5.96
CA LEU A 180 12.59 -12.35 -5.31
C LEU A 180 11.84 -11.39 -6.25
N GLU A 181 12.24 -11.31 -7.52
CA GLU A 181 11.53 -10.52 -8.55
C GLU A 181 10.06 -10.95 -8.67
N LEU A 182 9.81 -12.27 -8.80
CA LEU A 182 8.45 -12.81 -8.92
C LEU A 182 7.62 -12.60 -7.65
N ALA A 183 8.25 -12.66 -6.48
CA ALA A 183 7.60 -12.33 -5.21
C ALA A 183 7.21 -10.85 -5.13
N ALA A 184 8.05 -9.94 -5.64
CA ALA A 184 7.76 -8.51 -5.68
C ALA A 184 6.63 -8.19 -6.69
N GLN A 185 6.66 -8.79 -7.88
CA GLN A 185 5.61 -8.62 -8.90
C GLN A 185 4.23 -9.04 -8.38
N ARG A 186 4.14 -10.21 -7.74
CA ARG A 186 2.91 -10.69 -7.13
C ARG A 186 2.37 -9.76 -6.04
N LYS A 187 3.25 -9.06 -5.31
CA LYS A 187 2.82 -8.05 -4.34
C LYS A 187 2.20 -6.85 -5.05
N VAL A 188 2.79 -6.37 -6.14
CA VAL A 188 2.24 -5.27 -6.96
C VAL A 188 0.88 -5.65 -7.55
N GLU A 189 0.74 -6.84 -8.14
CA GLU A 189 -0.54 -7.36 -8.68
C GLU A 189 -1.61 -7.48 -7.59
N LYS A 190 -1.24 -7.87 -6.37
CA LYS A 190 -2.18 -7.93 -5.23
C LYS A 190 -2.78 -6.56 -4.89
N PHE A 191 -2.07 -5.46 -5.17
CA PHE A 191 -2.56 -4.09 -4.94
C PHE A 191 -3.22 -3.44 -6.17
N GLN A 192 -3.13 -4.05 -7.36
CA GLN A 192 -3.88 -3.59 -8.54
C GLN A 192 -5.40 -3.76 -8.36
N HIS A 193 -5.82 -4.74 -7.56
CA HIS A 193 -7.24 -5.05 -7.31
C HIS A 193 -7.81 -4.48 -6.01
N ILE A 194 -6.99 -3.82 -5.17
CA ILE A 194 -7.51 -3.24 -3.92
C ILE A 194 -7.91 -1.79 -4.23
N PRO A 195 -9.20 -1.44 -4.07
CA PRO A 195 -9.70 -0.14 -4.50
C PRO A 195 -9.10 1.01 -3.70
N PHE A 196 -8.88 2.14 -4.37
CA PHE A 196 -8.62 3.42 -3.70
C PHE A 196 -9.92 4.22 -3.61
N SER A 197 -10.27 4.71 -2.42
CA SER A 197 -11.34 5.70 -2.31
C SER A 197 -10.87 7.05 -2.88
N VAL A 198 -11.80 7.89 -3.33
CA VAL A 198 -11.48 9.28 -3.71
C VAL A 198 -10.80 10.03 -2.54
N THR A 199 -11.22 9.78 -1.30
CA THR A 199 -10.55 10.31 -0.10
C THR A 199 -9.10 9.84 0.03
N HIS A 200 -8.77 8.61 -0.37
CA HIS A 200 -7.38 8.15 -0.39
C HIS A 200 -6.54 8.99 -1.37
N VAL A 201 -7.09 9.36 -2.52
CA VAL A 201 -6.40 10.20 -3.51
C VAL A 201 -6.14 11.60 -2.94
N ARG A 202 -7.13 12.23 -2.31
CA ARG A 202 -6.96 13.51 -1.60
C ARG A 202 -5.84 13.42 -0.57
N VAL A 203 -5.93 12.47 0.36
CA VAL A 203 -4.94 12.29 1.44
C VAL A 203 -3.56 12.00 0.88
N ALA A 204 -3.45 11.28 -0.24
CA ALA A 204 -2.17 10.99 -0.89
C ALA A 204 -1.51 12.25 -1.47
N LEU A 205 -2.30 13.16 -2.06
CA LEU A 205 -1.82 14.46 -2.55
C LEU A 205 -1.40 15.38 -1.40
N GLU A 206 -2.11 15.36 -0.27
CA GLU A 206 -1.74 16.14 0.92
C GLU A 206 -0.51 15.56 1.63
N CYS A 207 -0.47 14.24 1.83
CA CYS A 207 0.63 13.55 2.50
C CYS A 207 0.72 12.07 2.11
N PRO A 208 1.69 11.67 1.27
CA PRO A 208 1.89 10.28 0.84
C PRO A 208 2.12 9.30 2.00
N ARG A 209 2.84 9.72 3.04
CA ARG A 209 3.07 8.93 4.26
C ARG A 209 1.79 8.70 5.06
N LEU A 210 0.92 9.70 5.15
CA LEU A 210 -0.36 9.57 5.85
C LEU A 210 -1.31 8.64 5.08
N PHE A 211 -1.35 8.78 3.75
CA PHE A 211 -2.04 7.83 2.88
C PHE A 211 -1.54 6.40 3.12
N TYR A 212 -0.22 6.18 3.13
CA TYR A 212 0.36 4.85 3.39
C TYR A 212 -0.13 4.28 4.73
N PHE A 213 -0.10 5.08 5.81
CA PHE A 213 -0.57 4.61 7.11
C PHE A 213 -2.06 4.30 7.13
N GLY A 214 -2.89 5.17 6.53
CA GLY A 214 -4.33 4.98 6.43
C GLY A 214 -4.67 3.71 5.66
N TYR A 215 -4.07 3.55 4.48
CA TYR A 215 -4.37 2.44 3.58
C TYR A 215 -3.85 1.09 4.09
N ARG A 216 -2.60 1.04 4.58
CA ARG A 216 -1.94 -0.22 4.97
C ARG A 216 -2.37 -0.71 6.36
N PHE A 217 -2.62 0.22 7.28
CA PHE A 217 -2.86 -0.10 8.69
C PHE A 217 -4.23 0.37 9.21
N ARG A 218 -5.12 0.86 8.34
CA ARG A 218 -6.44 1.41 8.70
C ARG A 218 -6.36 2.46 9.82
N ARG A 219 -5.33 3.31 9.77
CA ARG A 219 -5.07 4.37 10.76
C ARG A 219 -5.87 5.64 10.43
N LYS A 220 -6.02 6.51 11.42
CA LYS A 220 -6.66 7.82 11.25
C LYS A 220 -5.85 8.69 10.27
N THR A 221 -6.54 9.29 9.31
CA THR A 221 -5.96 10.12 8.23
C THR A 221 -6.43 11.56 8.24
N MET A 222 -7.36 11.93 9.14
CA MET A 222 -7.87 13.29 9.25
C MET A 222 -6.90 14.14 10.06
N PHE A 223 -6.40 15.23 9.47
CA PHE A 223 -5.63 16.24 10.20
C PHE A 223 -6.55 16.98 11.18
N VAL A 224 -6.06 17.32 12.37
CA VAL A 224 -6.86 18.01 13.40
C VAL A 224 -6.00 19.04 14.11
N PRO A 225 -6.32 20.35 13.98
CA PRO A 225 -5.61 21.40 14.70
C PRO A 225 -5.79 21.32 16.22
N SER A 226 -4.75 21.76 16.95
CA SER A 226 -4.75 21.89 18.41
C SER A 226 -5.96 22.71 18.90
N GLY A 227 -6.73 22.15 19.84
CA GLY A 227 -7.91 22.81 20.41
C GLY A 227 -9.23 22.59 19.67
N LYS A 228 -9.25 21.98 18.48
CA LYS A 228 -10.48 21.55 17.81
C LYS A 228 -10.76 20.07 18.08
N SER A 229 -12.02 19.75 18.42
CA SER A 229 -12.43 18.38 18.73
C SER A 229 -12.52 17.53 17.45
N VAL A 230 -11.72 16.45 17.38
CA VAL A 230 -11.75 15.39 16.35
C VAL A 230 -13.16 14.82 16.15
N TYR A 231 -14.00 14.85 17.20
CA TYR A 231 -15.32 14.21 17.23
C TYR A 231 -16.35 14.90 16.33
N LEU A 232 -16.13 16.17 15.98
CA LEU A 232 -17.09 16.93 15.18
C LEU A 232 -17.12 16.49 13.72
N GLY A 233 -15.98 16.10 13.13
CA GLY A 233 -15.92 15.83 11.70
C GLY A 233 -16.68 14.59 11.26
N SER A 234 -16.49 13.46 11.94
CA SER A 234 -17.23 12.24 11.59
C SER A 234 -18.72 12.37 11.90
N ALA A 235 -19.07 12.93 13.05
CA ALA A 235 -20.47 13.11 13.44
C ALA A 235 -21.20 14.07 12.49
N PHE A 236 -20.54 15.16 12.07
CA PHE A 236 -21.10 16.10 11.10
C PHE A 236 -21.37 15.43 9.76
N ASN A 237 -20.42 14.64 9.24
CA ASN A 237 -20.61 13.92 7.99
C ASN A 237 -21.78 12.93 8.09
N ASP A 238 -21.81 12.12 9.15
CA ASP A 238 -22.86 11.11 9.37
C ASP A 238 -24.25 11.78 9.49
N LEU A 239 -24.35 12.89 10.24
CA LEU A 239 -25.60 13.64 10.39
C LEU A 239 -26.00 14.38 9.10
N SER A 240 -25.04 14.91 8.35
CA SER A 240 -25.31 15.55 7.04
C SER A 240 -25.84 14.53 6.02
N GLU A 241 -25.31 13.31 6.02
CA GLU A 241 -25.81 12.21 5.19
C GLU A 241 -27.21 11.77 5.63
N GLN A 242 -27.43 11.63 6.95
CA GLN A 242 -28.76 11.33 7.50
C GLN A 242 -29.79 12.38 7.13
N PHE A 243 -29.44 13.67 7.17
CA PHE A 243 -30.33 14.76 6.74
C PHE A 243 -30.85 14.51 5.32
N VAL A 244 -29.95 14.22 4.39
CA VAL A 244 -30.30 14.02 2.98
C VAL A 244 -31.24 12.82 2.80
N HIS A 245 -30.97 11.72 3.51
CA HIS A 245 -31.83 10.53 3.47
C HIS A 245 -33.23 10.81 4.04
N ILE A 246 -33.29 11.44 5.22
CA ILE A 246 -34.54 11.79 5.89
C ILE A 246 -35.34 12.77 5.02
N ALA A 247 -34.70 13.80 4.48
CA ALA A 247 -35.38 14.79 3.63
C ALA A 247 -35.99 14.17 2.37
N GLN A 248 -35.40 13.11 1.82
CA GLN A 248 -35.96 12.40 0.66
C GLN A 248 -37.09 11.42 1.01
N GLN A 249 -37.12 10.90 2.24
CA GLN A 249 -38.07 9.87 2.68
C GLN A 249 -39.28 10.46 3.38
N GLU A 250 -39.09 11.53 4.18
CA GLU A 250 -40.12 12.11 5.02
C GLU A 250 -40.96 13.14 4.24
N PRO A 251 -42.28 12.89 4.05
CA PRO A 251 -43.15 13.78 3.27
C PRO A 251 -43.20 15.22 3.78
N GLN A 252 -42.96 15.41 5.09
CA GLN A 252 -42.97 16.72 5.74
C GLN A 252 -41.94 17.68 5.14
N PHE A 253 -40.81 17.18 4.64
CA PHE A 253 -39.81 18.02 3.96
C PHE A 253 -40.28 18.47 2.58
N CYS A 254 -40.89 17.58 1.79
CA CYS A 254 -41.45 17.93 0.48
C CYS A 254 -42.60 18.94 0.60
N ALA A 255 -43.44 18.81 1.64
CA ALA A 255 -44.55 19.71 1.91
C ALA A 255 -44.13 21.18 2.05
N LEU A 256 -42.91 21.44 2.55
CA LEU A 256 -42.35 22.80 2.68
C LEU A 256 -42.22 23.54 1.34
N PHE A 257 -42.18 22.81 0.22
CA PHE A 257 -41.98 23.35 -1.12
C PHE A 257 -43.25 23.31 -1.99
N GLU A 258 -44.42 22.93 -1.44
CA GLU A 258 -45.70 22.95 -2.14
C GLU A 258 -46.16 24.35 -2.59
N PRO A 259 -46.04 25.40 -1.75
CA PRO A 259 -46.38 26.76 -2.16
C PRO A 259 -45.58 27.24 -3.37
N HIS A 260 -46.07 28.29 -4.04
CA HIS A 260 -45.37 28.85 -5.20
C HIS A 260 -44.00 29.43 -4.77
N PRO A 261 -42.92 29.27 -5.56
CA PRO A 261 -41.57 29.70 -5.17
C PRO A 261 -41.45 31.16 -4.72
N GLU A 262 -42.30 32.05 -5.24
CA GLU A 262 -42.31 33.48 -4.90
C GLU A 262 -42.91 33.78 -3.52
N GLN A 263 -43.68 32.84 -2.95
CA GLN A 263 -44.28 32.96 -1.62
C GLN A 263 -43.37 32.40 -0.53
N LEU A 264 -42.31 31.71 -0.92
CA LEU A 264 -41.40 31.00 -0.03
C LEU A 264 -40.19 31.88 0.32
N GLN A 265 -39.81 31.84 1.61
CA GLN A 265 -38.61 32.50 2.11
C GLN A 265 -37.61 31.46 2.60
N VAL A 266 -36.34 31.65 2.23
CA VAL A 266 -35.26 30.71 2.56
C VAL A 266 -35.13 30.53 4.07
N GLU A 267 -35.24 31.60 4.84
CA GLU A 267 -35.11 31.60 6.30
C GLU A 267 -36.22 30.77 6.96
N GLN A 268 -37.46 30.89 6.47
CA GLN A 268 -38.61 30.13 7.00
C GLN A 268 -38.50 28.64 6.67
N ILE A 269 -38.13 28.31 5.43
CA ILE A 269 -37.88 26.93 5.01
C ILE A 269 -36.73 26.33 5.83
N ALA A 270 -35.62 27.05 5.97
CA ALA A 270 -34.46 26.60 6.73
C ALA A 270 -34.83 26.30 8.19
N ALA A 271 -35.56 27.21 8.85
CA ALA A 271 -36.01 27.02 10.22
C ALA A 271 -36.89 25.76 10.37
N LYS A 272 -37.81 25.53 9.42
CA LYS A 272 -38.66 24.32 9.42
C LYS A 272 -37.87 23.05 9.14
N MET A 273 -36.95 23.06 8.18
CA MET A 273 -36.05 21.93 7.92
C MET A 273 -35.16 21.61 9.13
N GLN A 274 -34.68 22.63 9.85
CA GLN A 274 -33.92 22.47 11.08
C GLN A 274 -34.77 21.85 12.19
N GLU A 275 -36.02 22.32 12.39
CA GLU A 275 -36.96 21.76 13.37
C GLU A 275 -37.22 20.27 13.11
N LEU A 276 -37.56 19.92 11.87
CA LEU A 276 -37.80 18.53 11.47
C LEU A 276 -36.56 17.67 11.69
N PHE A 277 -35.40 18.10 11.19
CA PHE A 277 -34.17 17.33 11.32
C PHE A 277 -33.73 17.18 12.78
N TYR A 278 -33.98 18.21 13.61
CA TYR A 278 -33.71 18.12 15.03
C TYR A 278 -34.50 16.99 15.68
N GLN A 279 -35.80 16.90 15.37
CA GLN A 279 -36.68 15.87 15.90
C GLN A 279 -36.31 14.46 15.39
N PHE A 280 -36.09 14.31 14.08
CA PHE A 280 -35.90 13.00 13.47
C PHE A 280 -34.51 12.38 13.73
N ALA A 281 -33.45 13.19 13.83
CA ALA A 281 -32.08 12.67 13.88
C ALA A 281 -31.23 13.29 14.99
N PHE A 282 -31.23 14.63 15.11
CA PHE A 282 -30.26 15.28 15.99
C PHE A 282 -30.56 15.07 17.47
N PHE A 283 -31.83 15.09 17.88
CA PHE A 283 -32.22 14.88 19.27
C PHE A 283 -31.89 13.46 19.77
N PRO A 284 -32.23 12.36 19.03
CA PRO A 284 -31.74 11.03 19.36
C PRO A 284 -30.22 10.92 19.45
N TYR A 285 -29.50 11.58 18.53
CA TYR A 285 -28.03 11.65 18.56
C TYR A 285 -27.52 12.36 19.83
N LEU A 286 -28.10 13.52 20.16
CA LEU A 286 -27.76 14.33 21.33
C LEU A 286 -27.90 13.51 22.62
N GLN A 287 -29.03 12.82 22.80
CA GLN A 287 -29.25 11.98 23.98
C GLN A 287 -28.16 10.92 24.11
N THR A 288 -27.93 10.16 23.04
CA THR A 288 -26.92 9.09 23.00
C THR A 288 -25.50 9.63 23.23
N PHE A 289 -25.18 10.80 22.69
CA PHE A 289 -23.85 11.40 22.83
C PHE A 289 -23.59 11.88 24.25
N MET A 290 -24.58 12.52 24.88
CA MET A 290 -24.48 13.07 26.23
C MET A 290 -24.36 11.98 27.29
N GLU A 291 -25.06 10.85 27.12
CA GLU A 291 -24.89 9.66 27.97
C GLU A 291 -23.45 9.12 27.94
N LYS A 292 -22.83 9.09 26.75
CA LYS A 292 -21.48 8.54 26.57
C LYS A 292 -20.36 9.52 26.91
N ASN A 293 -20.64 10.83 26.91
CA ASN A 293 -19.63 11.88 27.07
C ASN A 293 -20.14 13.00 27.98
N PRO A 294 -20.39 12.73 29.28
CA PRO A 294 -20.81 13.76 30.22
C PRO A 294 -19.75 14.86 30.28
N GLY A 295 -20.17 16.13 30.07
CA GLY A 295 -19.27 17.30 30.06
C GLY A 295 -18.86 17.84 28.69
N ARG A 296 -19.40 17.31 27.58
CA ARG A 296 -19.12 17.80 26.21
C ARG A 296 -20.28 18.56 25.54
N ALA A 297 -21.12 19.23 26.33
CA ALA A 297 -22.28 19.97 25.83
C ALA A 297 -21.90 21.03 24.78
N GLU A 298 -20.78 21.73 24.97
CA GLU A 298 -20.31 22.76 24.04
C GLU A 298 -20.00 22.18 22.65
N ALA A 299 -19.40 20.98 22.58
CA ALA A 299 -19.09 20.34 21.32
C ALA A 299 -20.36 20.00 20.52
N VAL A 300 -21.40 19.50 21.20
CA VAL A 300 -22.67 19.19 20.51
C VAL A 300 -23.40 20.45 20.07
N SER A 301 -23.33 21.52 20.87
CA SER A 301 -23.86 22.83 20.48
C SER A 301 -23.16 23.37 19.23
N GLN A 302 -21.83 23.29 19.17
CA GLN A 302 -21.07 23.68 17.98
C GLN A 302 -21.44 22.82 16.76
N LEU A 303 -21.61 21.50 16.95
CA LEU A 303 -22.06 20.59 15.89
C LEU A 303 -23.42 21.01 15.31
N TRP A 304 -24.39 21.32 16.17
CA TRP A 304 -25.71 21.77 15.74
C TRP A 304 -25.65 23.09 14.98
N GLN A 305 -24.83 24.05 15.45
CA GLN A 305 -24.66 25.33 14.77
C GLN A 305 -24.13 25.17 13.35
N GLU A 306 -23.14 24.29 13.15
CA GLU A 306 -22.62 24.02 11.81
C GLU A 306 -23.64 23.31 10.91
N LEU A 307 -24.39 22.34 11.45
CA LEU A 307 -25.46 21.65 10.69
C LEU A 307 -26.57 22.63 10.31
N SER A 308 -26.92 23.56 11.20
CA SER A 308 -27.95 24.57 10.95
C SER A 308 -27.57 25.49 9.79
N LYS A 309 -26.29 25.91 9.72
CA LYS A 309 -25.76 26.69 8.58
C LYS A 309 -25.81 25.89 7.28
N LEU A 310 -25.50 24.59 7.33
CA LEU A 310 -25.60 23.71 6.15
C LEU A 310 -27.04 23.61 5.65
N ILE A 311 -27.99 23.36 6.55
CA ILE A 311 -29.42 23.25 6.24
C ILE A 311 -29.93 24.57 5.65
N GLN A 312 -29.46 25.72 6.14
CA GLN A 312 -29.84 27.02 5.58
C GLN A 312 -29.39 27.20 4.13
N ARG A 313 -28.17 26.76 3.78
CA ARG A 313 -27.70 26.78 2.39
C ARG A 313 -28.48 25.82 1.51
N TRP A 314 -28.76 24.62 2.02
CA TRP A 314 -29.58 23.64 1.32
C TRP A 314 -30.99 24.13 1.08
N ALA A 315 -31.61 24.84 2.02
CA ALA A 315 -32.90 25.49 1.82
C ALA A 315 -32.85 26.49 0.65
N GLY A 316 -31.81 27.32 0.58
CA GLY A 316 -31.59 28.24 -0.53
C GLY A 316 -31.45 27.53 -1.88
N LEU A 317 -30.63 26.47 -1.93
CA LEU A 317 -30.43 25.67 -3.14
C LEU A 317 -31.71 24.97 -3.59
N LEU A 318 -32.45 24.34 -2.66
CA LEU A 318 -33.72 23.68 -2.94
C LEU A 318 -34.76 24.68 -3.46
N LEU A 319 -34.87 25.86 -2.84
CA LEU A 319 -35.79 26.89 -3.30
C LEU A 319 -35.42 27.41 -4.70
N GLY A 320 -34.13 27.59 -5.00
CA GLY A 320 -33.65 27.92 -6.34
C GLY A 320 -34.05 26.85 -7.37
N ASN A 321 -33.78 25.59 -7.06
CA ASN A 321 -34.11 24.45 -7.92
C ASN A 321 -35.61 24.21 -8.11
N ARG A 322 -36.43 24.58 -7.11
CA ARG A 322 -37.90 24.48 -7.17
C ARG A 322 -38.50 25.29 -8.32
N ARG A 323 -37.78 26.27 -8.87
CA ARG A 323 -38.17 27.02 -10.08
C ARG A 323 -38.14 26.18 -11.36
N TYR A 324 -37.45 25.04 -11.36
CA TYR A 324 -37.26 24.20 -12.55
C TYR A 324 -37.87 22.80 -12.39
N CYS A 325 -38.47 22.47 -11.25
CA CYS A 325 -39.08 21.17 -10.99
C CYS A 325 -40.23 21.27 -9.98
N SER A 326 -41.01 20.19 -9.84
CA SER A 326 -42.13 20.14 -8.89
C SER A 326 -41.66 20.02 -7.44
N SER A 327 -42.54 20.34 -6.49
CA SER A 327 -42.30 20.21 -5.05
C SER A 327 -41.96 18.77 -4.64
N GLN A 328 -42.59 17.79 -5.28
CA GLN A 328 -42.36 16.37 -5.01
C GLN A 328 -41.01 15.87 -5.53
N GLU A 329 -40.43 16.53 -6.52
CA GLU A 329 -39.18 16.11 -7.13
C GLU A 329 -37.96 16.89 -6.64
N VAL A 330 -38.13 18.10 -6.11
CA VAL A 330 -37.02 19.03 -5.87
C VAL A 330 -35.94 18.44 -4.97
N ILE A 331 -36.31 17.79 -3.87
CA ILE A 331 -35.34 17.23 -2.92
C ILE A 331 -34.58 16.06 -3.58
N ARG A 332 -35.30 15.14 -4.24
CA ARG A 332 -34.71 13.96 -4.89
C ARG A 332 -33.83 14.33 -6.09
N LYS A 333 -34.20 15.35 -6.86
CA LYS A 333 -33.40 15.82 -8.01
C LYS A 333 -32.24 16.73 -7.58
N THR A 334 -32.35 17.41 -6.43
CA THR A 334 -31.28 18.27 -5.90
C THR A 334 -30.21 17.44 -5.20
N PHE A 335 -30.59 16.60 -4.24
CA PHE A 335 -29.61 15.78 -3.51
C PHE A 335 -29.39 14.46 -4.20
N ILE A 336 -28.13 14.15 -4.47
CA ILE A 336 -27.77 12.95 -5.21
C ILE A 336 -27.31 11.87 -4.23
N ILE A 337 -28.24 11.00 -3.84
CA ILE A 337 -27.95 9.79 -3.05
C ILE A 337 -27.48 8.69 -4.01
N HIS A 338 -26.40 8.00 -3.66
CA HIS A 338 -25.88 6.87 -4.43
C HIS A 338 -25.60 5.68 -3.52
N GLU A 339 -25.68 4.48 -4.10
CA GLU A 339 -25.32 3.26 -3.39
C GLU A 339 -23.83 3.28 -2.99
N PRO A 340 -23.51 2.96 -1.73
CA PRO A 340 -22.13 2.83 -1.29
C PRO A 340 -21.45 1.68 -2.04
N GLY A 341 -20.19 1.88 -2.42
CA GLY A 341 -19.36 0.81 -2.98
C GLY A 341 -19.43 0.64 -4.51
N VAL A 342 -19.99 1.61 -5.26
CA VAL A 342 -19.81 1.63 -6.71
C VAL A 342 -18.32 1.74 -7.04
N GLU A 343 -17.83 0.76 -7.78
CA GLU A 343 -16.44 0.67 -8.20
C GLU A 343 -16.29 1.14 -9.66
N TYR A 344 -15.27 1.95 -9.92
CA TYR A 344 -14.96 2.46 -11.24
C TYR A 344 -13.55 2.06 -11.65
N ASN A 345 -13.40 1.52 -12.85
CA ASN A 345 -12.10 1.22 -13.41
C ASN A 345 -11.53 2.48 -14.09
N PHE A 346 -10.54 3.10 -13.46
CA PHE A 346 -9.84 4.24 -14.01
C PHE A 346 -8.62 3.79 -14.83
N SER A 347 -8.59 4.13 -16.12
CA SER A 347 -7.48 3.78 -17.01
C SER A 347 -6.24 4.63 -16.72
N LEU A 348 -5.08 3.98 -16.60
CA LEU A 348 -3.78 4.64 -16.40
C LEU A 348 -3.00 4.70 -17.71
N ALA A 349 -2.02 5.61 -17.77
CA ALA A 349 -1.19 5.85 -18.95
C ALA A 349 -0.38 4.61 -19.42
N ASN A 350 -0.12 3.66 -18.52
CA ASN A 350 0.59 2.42 -18.83
C ASN A 350 -0.34 1.29 -19.34
N GLY A 351 -1.60 1.60 -19.67
CA GLY A 351 -2.60 0.64 -20.15
C GLY A 351 -3.23 -0.24 -19.05
N THR A 352 -2.80 -0.11 -17.79
CA THR A 352 -3.43 -0.82 -16.67
C THR A 352 -4.60 -0.03 -16.09
N GLN A 353 -5.53 -0.69 -15.39
CA GLN A 353 -6.67 -0.04 -14.74
C GLN A 353 -6.52 -0.03 -13.23
N GLN A 354 -6.95 1.06 -12.58
CA GLN A 354 -7.06 1.19 -11.13
C GLN A 354 -8.52 1.26 -10.72
N LEU A 355 -8.90 0.34 -9.82
CA LEU A 355 -10.21 0.36 -9.20
C LEU A 355 -10.30 1.53 -8.22
N LEU A 356 -11.27 2.40 -8.44
CA LEU A 356 -11.60 3.50 -7.55
C LEU A 356 -12.96 3.25 -6.92
N THR A 357 -13.06 3.46 -5.62
CA THR A 357 -14.32 3.42 -4.89
C THR A 357 -14.78 4.80 -4.55
N ARG A 358 -16.08 4.98 -4.63
CA ARG A 358 -16.73 6.21 -4.21
C ARG A 358 -17.20 6.03 -2.77
N ARG A 359 -16.65 6.82 -1.85
CA ARG A 359 -17.29 7.16 -0.58
C ARG A 359 -17.65 8.62 -0.70
N LEU A 360 -18.93 8.94 -0.67
CA LEU A 360 -19.39 10.30 -0.94
C LEU A 360 -19.52 11.09 0.33
N ASP A 361 -19.01 12.31 0.26
CA ASP A 361 -19.54 13.42 1.06
C ASP A 361 -20.81 13.96 0.35
N SER A 362 -21.68 14.67 1.07
CA SER A 362 -23.00 15.11 0.55
C SER A 362 -22.90 15.86 -0.78
N LEU A 363 -23.64 15.40 -1.79
CA LEU A 363 -23.72 16.02 -3.11
C LEU A 363 -25.07 16.66 -3.37
N ALA A 364 -25.03 17.86 -3.95
CA ALA A 364 -26.21 18.53 -4.46
C ALA A 364 -25.97 19.07 -5.87
N TYR A 365 -27.03 19.22 -6.66
CA TYR A 365 -26.95 19.78 -8.01
C TYR A 365 -27.77 21.06 -8.09
N ASP A 366 -27.19 22.11 -8.67
CA ASP A 366 -27.81 23.42 -8.93
C ASP A 366 -28.23 23.48 -10.39
N PHE A 367 -29.54 23.61 -10.61
CA PHE A 367 -30.16 23.54 -11.92
C PHE A 367 -29.95 24.82 -12.73
N GLU A 368 -29.98 25.97 -12.07
CA GLU A 368 -29.83 27.29 -12.70
C GLU A 368 -28.44 27.42 -13.31
N ASN A 369 -27.41 27.11 -12.53
CA ASN A 369 -26.03 27.29 -12.93
C ASN A 369 -25.39 26.03 -13.55
N ARG A 370 -26.10 24.90 -13.53
CA ARG A 370 -25.60 23.57 -13.92
C ARG A 370 -24.31 23.20 -13.18
N ARG A 371 -24.35 23.33 -11.86
CA ARG A 371 -23.19 23.12 -10.97
C ARG A 371 -23.42 21.96 -10.05
N LEU A 372 -22.37 21.17 -9.86
CA LEU A 372 -22.35 20.18 -8.78
C LEU A 372 -21.79 20.84 -7.53
N TYR A 373 -22.44 20.66 -6.39
CA TYR A 373 -21.98 21.07 -5.08
C TYR A 373 -21.51 19.84 -4.33
N LEU A 374 -20.23 19.85 -3.96
CA LEU A 374 -19.63 18.89 -3.04
C LEU A 374 -19.42 19.61 -1.71
N VAL A 375 -20.01 19.08 -0.64
CA VAL A 375 -19.75 19.58 0.71
C VAL A 375 -18.60 18.78 1.28
N GLU A 376 -17.49 19.44 1.62
CA GLU A 376 -16.32 18.77 2.20
C GLU A 376 -16.03 19.35 3.58
N TYR A 377 -15.97 18.47 4.58
CA TYR A 377 -15.59 18.89 5.93
C TYR A 377 -14.07 18.86 6.09
N GLN A 378 -13.45 20.03 6.28
CA GLN A 378 -12.02 20.13 6.60
C GLN A 378 -11.83 20.94 7.88
N THR A 379 -11.11 20.36 8.84
CA THR A 379 -10.82 21.02 10.13
C THR A 379 -9.72 22.08 10.04
N TYR A 380 -9.05 22.18 8.88
CA TYR A 380 -7.85 22.99 8.63
C TYR A 380 -7.92 23.67 7.24
N LYS A 381 -7.15 24.75 7.08
CA LYS A 381 -6.98 25.46 5.81
C LYS A 381 -5.72 24.98 5.10
N LEU A 382 -5.82 24.84 3.77
CA LEU A 382 -4.68 24.61 2.90
C LEU A 382 -4.55 25.74 1.86
N PRO A 383 -3.35 26.33 1.69
CA PRO A 383 -3.09 27.24 0.59
C PRO A 383 -3.17 26.54 -0.78
N ASP A 384 -2.69 25.29 -0.85
CA ASP A 384 -2.80 24.46 -2.05
C ASP A 384 -4.16 23.77 -2.11
N LYS A 385 -4.85 23.96 -3.24
CA LYS A 385 -6.18 23.42 -3.52
C LYS A 385 -6.15 22.20 -4.44
N SER A 386 -4.96 21.70 -4.78
CA SER A 386 -4.75 20.59 -5.71
C SER A 386 -5.46 19.31 -5.26
N ALA A 387 -5.44 19.02 -3.97
CA ALA A 387 -6.09 17.83 -3.40
C ALA A 387 -7.63 17.91 -3.51
N GLN A 388 -8.22 19.06 -3.21
CA GLN A 388 -9.65 19.32 -3.35
C GLN A 388 -10.06 19.29 -4.83
N LEU A 389 -9.27 19.91 -5.71
CA LEU A 389 -9.49 19.89 -7.15
C LEU A 389 -9.47 18.45 -7.70
N ALA A 390 -8.53 17.61 -7.25
CA ALA A 390 -8.45 16.21 -7.67
C ALA A 390 -9.65 15.38 -7.17
N GLN A 391 -10.04 15.54 -5.91
CA GLN A 391 -11.24 14.89 -5.36
C GLN A 391 -12.49 15.25 -6.15
N VAL A 392 -12.68 16.55 -6.38
CA VAL A 392 -13.82 17.09 -7.14
C VAL A 392 -13.80 16.62 -8.59
N ALA A 393 -12.64 16.60 -9.23
CA ALA A 393 -12.49 16.12 -10.61
C ALA A 393 -12.84 14.63 -10.73
N LEU A 394 -12.41 13.79 -9.77
CA LEU A 394 -12.77 12.38 -9.72
C LEU A 394 -14.28 12.16 -9.55
N TYR A 395 -14.92 12.88 -8.63
CA TYR A 395 -16.38 12.77 -8.48
C TYR A 395 -17.11 13.25 -9.74
N SER A 396 -16.69 14.36 -10.34
CA SER A 396 -17.27 14.85 -11.60
C SER A 396 -17.14 13.80 -12.71
N TYR A 397 -15.98 13.15 -12.84
CA TYR A 397 -15.75 12.08 -13.80
C TYR A 397 -16.65 10.87 -13.55
N MET A 398 -16.68 10.35 -12.31
CA MET A 398 -17.51 9.19 -11.93
C MET A 398 -19.01 9.47 -12.11
N LEU A 399 -19.43 10.72 -11.90
CA LEU A 399 -20.81 11.16 -12.05
C LEU A 399 -21.22 11.39 -13.49
N ARG A 400 -20.32 11.85 -14.38
CA ARG A 400 -20.64 12.07 -15.80
C ARG A 400 -21.07 10.80 -16.51
N GLU A 401 -20.54 9.64 -16.11
CA GLU A 401 -20.95 8.36 -16.70
C GLU A 401 -22.36 7.92 -16.24
N GLN A 402 -22.85 8.42 -15.09
CA GLN A 402 -24.14 8.04 -14.52
C GLN A 402 -25.25 9.08 -14.73
N LEU A 403 -24.89 10.35 -14.66
CA LEU A 403 -25.80 11.47 -14.83
C LEU A 403 -25.61 12.01 -16.25
N THR A 404 -26.62 11.91 -17.10
CA THR A 404 -26.69 12.53 -18.44
C THR A 404 -26.77 14.06 -18.35
N LEU A 405 -25.98 14.69 -17.47
CA LEU A 405 -26.01 16.11 -17.14
C LEU A 405 -24.69 16.77 -17.54
N SER A 406 -24.80 17.95 -18.17
CA SER A 406 -23.65 18.81 -18.47
C SER A 406 -23.26 19.59 -17.22
N ILE A 407 -22.10 19.27 -16.63
CA ILE A 407 -21.58 19.96 -15.43
C ILE A 407 -20.58 21.03 -15.88
N ASN A 408 -20.92 22.31 -15.65
CA ASN A 408 -20.09 23.45 -16.07
C ASN A 408 -18.98 23.80 -15.07
N SER A 409 -19.26 23.60 -13.77
CA SER A 409 -18.29 23.82 -12.69
C SER A 409 -18.70 23.00 -11.46
N VAL A 410 -17.76 22.81 -10.54
CA VAL A 410 -18.02 22.16 -9.26
C VAL A 410 -17.61 23.10 -8.14
N VAL A 411 -18.49 23.23 -7.15
CA VAL A 411 -18.26 24.03 -5.94
C VAL A 411 -17.93 23.08 -4.80
N CYS A 412 -16.74 23.22 -4.22
CA CYS A 412 -16.42 22.57 -2.95
C CYS A 412 -16.63 23.58 -1.81
N THR A 413 -17.47 23.23 -0.84
CA THR A 413 -17.66 24.04 0.37
C THR A 413 -16.86 23.45 1.52
N ILE A 414 -15.90 24.22 2.05
CA ILE A 414 -15.07 23.83 3.19
C ILE A 414 -15.73 24.30 4.49
N VAL A 415 -16.16 23.37 5.34
CA VAL A 415 -16.79 23.63 6.65
C VAL A 415 -15.76 23.35 7.76
N PRO A 416 -15.67 24.16 8.86
CA PRO A 416 -16.65 25.15 9.36
C PRO A 416 -16.42 26.60 8.91
N GLU A 417 -15.42 26.86 8.07
CA GLU A 417 -15.10 28.23 7.66
C GLU A 417 -15.94 28.73 6.47
N TRP A 418 -16.77 27.85 5.92
CA TRP A 418 -17.72 28.13 4.85
C TRP A 418 -17.07 28.78 3.61
N GLN A 419 -15.89 28.30 3.23
CA GLN A 419 -15.19 28.75 2.04
C GLN A 419 -15.67 27.99 0.81
N GLU A 420 -16.09 28.72 -0.21
CA GLU A 420 -16.48 28.15 -1.51
C GLU A 420 -15.30 28.17 -2.49
N LEU A 421 -15.02 27.01 -3.07
CA LEU A 421 -14.02 26.82 -4.11
C LEU A 421 -14.71 26.39 -5.39
N THR A 422 -14.74 27.28 -6.38
CA THR A 422 -15.29 26.98 -7.70
C THR A 422 -14.16 26.58 -8.65
N PHE A 423 -14.29 25.41 -9.26
CA PHE A 423 -13.35 24.91 -10.26
C PHE A 423 -13.99 24.83 -11.64
N SER A 424 -13.29 25.35 -12.65
CA SER A 424 -13.77 25.36 -14.04
C SER A 424 -13.62 24.00 -14.69
N GLN A 425 -14.42 23.74 -15.74
CA GLN A 425 -14.33 22.50 -16.53
C GLN A 425 -12.91 22.22 -17.05
N HIS A 426 -12.16 23.26 -17.44
CA HIS A 426 -10.78 23.13 -17.89
C HIS A 426 -9.86 22.61 -16.78
N GLN A 427 -9.97 23.15 -15.56
CA GLN A 427 -9.18 22.69 -14.41
C GLN A 427 -9.48 21.23 -14.07
N LEU A 428 -10.75 20.84 -14.12
CA LEU A 428 -11.17 19.46 -13.87
C LEU A 428 -10.62 18.49 -14.92
N ALA A 429 -10.77 18.84 -16.21
CA ALA A 429 -10.27 18.02 -17.31
C ALA A 429 -8.74 17.87 -17.26
N HIS A 430 -8.02 18.99 -17.07
CA HIS A 430 -6.56 18.97 -16.93
C HIS A 430 -6.12 18.05 -15.77
N THR A 431 -6.79 18.14 -14.63
CA THR A 431 -6.49 17.31 -13.45
C THR A 431 -6.74 15.82 -13.71
N LEU A 432 -7.82 15.47 -14.41
CA LEU A 432 -8.15 14.09 -14.79
C LEU A 432 -7.17 13.48 -15.77
N HIS A 433 -6.68 14.25 -16.74
CA HIS A 433 -5.79 13.73 -17.78
C HIS A 433 -4.32 13.73 -17.38
N GLN A 434 -3.88 14.70 -16.56
CA GLN A 434 -2.46 14.88 -16.23
C GLN A 434 -2.13 14.38 -14.83
N LEU A 435 -2.81 14.90 -13.79
CA LEU A 435 -2.42 14.69 -12.40
C LEU A 435 -2.86 13.32 -11.87
N ILE A 436 -4.13 12.97 -12.08
CA ILE A 436 -4.75 11.77 -11.47
C ILE A 436 -4.05 10.46 -11.91
N PRO A 437 -3.76 10.22 -13.22
CA PRO A 437 -3.12 8.97 -13.64
C PRO A 437 -1.74 8.77 -12.98
N GLN A 438 -0.94 9.85 -12.92
CA GLN A 438 0.38 9.84 -12.28
C GLN A 438 0.27 9.59 -10.78
N THR A 439 -0.68 10.27 -10.13
CA THR A 439 -0.94 10.14 -8.68
C THR A 439 -1.33 8.71 -8.33
N LEU A 440 -2.26 8.10 -9.08
CA LEU A 440 -2.69 6.72 -8.85
C LEU A 440 -1.54 5.71 -9.04
N GLN A 441 -0.68 5.95 -10.03
CA GLN A 441 0.50 5.11 -10.25
C GLN A 441 1.50 5.21 -9.07
N GLN A 442 1.75 6.43 -8.56
CA GLN A 442 2.58 6.62 -7.37
C GLN A 442 1.96 6.00 -6.13
N MET A 443 0.65 6.16 -5.93
CA MET A 443 -0.09 5.54 -4.83
C MET A 443 0.05 4.02 -4.81
N ARG A 444 0.06 3.35 -5.98
CA ARG A 444 0.33 1.90 -6.06
C ARG A 444 1.72 1.55 -5.55
N GLN A 445 2.72 2.32 -5.95
CA GLN A 445 4.10 2.11 -5.51
C GLN A 445 4.21 2.30 -3.99
N TRP A 446 3.62 3.37 -3.46
CA TRP A 446 3.60 3.64 -2.03
C TRP A 446 2.86 2.54 -1.26
N ALA A 447 1.66 2.14 -1.70
CA ALA A 447 0.88 1.08 -1.05
C ALA A 447 1.62 -0.26 -1.02
N GLY A 448 2.41 -0.55 -2.05
CA GLY A 448 3.26 -1.75 -2.15
C GLY A 448 4.58 -1.67 -1.39
N TRP A 449 4.98 -0.49 -0.89
CA TRP A 449 6.26 -0.28 -0.23
C TRP A 449 6.35 -1.04 1.11
N GLU A 450 7.50 -1.67 1.35
CA GLU A 450 7.85 -2.32 2.61
C GLU A 450 9.08 -1.67 3.25
N HIS A 451 9.17 -1.71 4.58
CA HIS A 451 10.24 -1.02 5.33
C HIS A 451 11.67 -1.43 4.94
N SER A 452 11.87 -2.62 4.37
CA SER A 452 13.17 -3.08 3.88
C SER A 452 13.56 -2.51 2.52
N GLN A 453 12.64 -1.86 1.81
CA GLN A 453 12.87 -1.32 0.47
C GLN A 453 13.36 0.13 0.53
N PRO A 454 14.23 0.55 -0.39
CA PRO A 454 14.62 1.96 -0.52
C PRO A 454 13.42 2.81 -0.96
N ASN A 455 13.57 4.13 -0.89
CA ASN A 455 12.59 5.11 -1.38
C ASN A 455 11.19 4.97 -0.72
N PRO A 456 11.07 5.25 0.59
CA PRO A 456 9.77 5.29 1.25
C PRO A 456 8.83 6.32 0.61
N PRO A 457 7.51 6.21 0.84
CA PRO A 457 6.58 7.29 0.55
C PRO A 457 7.13 8.64 1.06
N PRO A 458 7.18 9.68 0.21
CA PRO A 458 7.82 10.94 0.59
C PRO A 458 6.99 11.67 1.66
N PRO A 459 7.64 12.50 2.50
CA PRO A 459 6.91 13.38 3.40
C PRO A 459 6.04 14.35 2.60
N THR A 460 5.07 14.99 3.27
CA THR A 460 4.30 16.06 2.64
C THR A 460 5.21 17.22 2.24
N SER A 461 4.90 17.89 1.13
CA SER A 461 5.55 19.14 0.71
C SER A 461 5.19 20.32 1.62
N GLN A 462 4.18 20.18 2.48
CA GLN A 462 3.68 21.21 3.40
C GLN A 462 3.91 20.83 4.85
N ALA A 463 5.15 20.42 5.18
CA ALA A 463 5.48 19.89 6.49
C ALA A 463 5.16 20.87 7.64
N GLU A 464 5.40 22.17 7.44
CA GLU A 464 5.15 23.22 8.43
C GLU A 464 3.66 23.38 8.76
N LEU A 465 2.77 23.09 7.80
CA LEU A 465 1.32 23.24 7.98
C LEU A 465 0.67 21.94 8.47
N LEU A 466 1.07 20.80 7.90
CA LEU A 466 0.36 19.54 8.05
C LEU A 466 0.95 18.62 9.12
N CYS A 467 2.27 18.64 9.36
CA CYS A 467 2.87 17.69 10.30
C CYS A 467 2.45 17.94 11.75
N ASP A 468 2.25 19.21 12.15
CA ASP A 468 1.87 19.55 13.52
C ASP A 468 0.44 19.11 13.86
N ILE A 469 -0.44 19.06 12.86
CA ILE A 469 -1.84 18.66 12.99
C ILE A 469 -2.08 17.22 12.51
N CYS A 470 -1.01 16.47 12.21
CA CYS A 470 -1.08 15.11 11.69
C CYS A 470 -1.31 14.09 12.82
N PRO A 471 -2.36 13.25 12.75
CA PRO A 471 -2.65 12.25 13.79
C PRO A 471 -1.60 11.13 13.86
N GLN A 472 -0.71 11.02 12.87
CA GLN A 472 0.34 10.00 12.79
C GLN A 472 1.75 10.59 12.91
N ARG A 473 1.92 11.86 13.32
CA ARG A 473 3.22 12.55 13.39
C ARG A 473 4.31 11.73 14.09
N HIS A 474 4.08 11.31 15.33
CA HIS A 474 5.06 10.56 16.13
C HIS A 474 5.49 9.26 15.45
N LYS A 475 4.55 8.53 14.85
CA LYS A 475 4.84 7.30 14.13
C LYS A 475 5.58 7.56 12.82
N CYS A 476 5.22 8.63 12.12
CA CYS A 476 5.87 9.05 10.88
C CYS A 476 7.37 9.33 11.09
N GLN A 477 7.71 9.95 12.23
CA GLN A 477 9.09 10.31 12.59
C GLN A 477 10.00 9.10 12.83
N THR A 478 9.47 7.94 13.24
CA THR A 478 10.29 6.75 13.50
C THR A 478 10.21 5.71 12.38
N PHE A 479 9.05 5.57 11.74
CA PHE A 479 8.78 4.45 10.84
C PHE A 479 9.41 4.56 9.44
N PHE A 480 9.64 5.77 8.93
CA PHE A 480 10.22 5.97 7.59
C PHE A 480 11.71 6.34 7.63
N VAL A 481 12.33 6.28 8.80
CA VAL A 481 13.77 6.49 8.95
C VAL A 481 14.47 5.20 8.51
N VAL A 482 14.77 5.13 7.22
CA VAL A 482 15.58 4.05 6.67
C VAL A 482 17.05 4.34 7.02
N GLY A 483 17.55 3.70 8.07
CA GLY A 483 18.98 3.45 8.28
C GLY A 483 19.92 4.65 8.21
N VAL A 484 19.82 5.58 9.16
CA VAL A 484 21.04 6.14 9.76
C VAL A 484 21.19 5.42 11.09
N LYS A 485 22.02 4.36 11.12
CA LYS A 485 22.61 3.98 12.40
C LYS A 485 23.51 5.15 12.76
N GLU A 486 23.08 5.92 13.76
CA GLU A 486 23.89 6.94 14.41
C GLU A 486 25.27 6.34 14.70
N GLY A 487 26.28 6.81 13.97
CA GLY A 487 27.62 6.89 14.52
C GLY A 487 27.58 7.89 15.68
N SER A 488 28.48 7.67 16.64
CA SER A 488 28.64 8.39 17.90
C SER A 488 27.65 8.01 19.01
N ARG A 489 28.09 7.07 19.85
CA ARG A 489 28.08 7.26 21.32
C ARG A 489 29.23 6.46 21.92
N GLU A 490 30.21 7.26 22.34
CA GLU A 490 31.38 7.04 23.22
C GLU A 490 32.47 6.06 22.80
#